data_AF-A0A2P4S9K1-F1
#
_entry.id   AF-A0A2P4S9K1-F1
#
_cell.length_a   1.000
_cell.length_b   1.000
_cell.length_c   1.000
_cell.angle_alpha   90.00
_cell.angle_beta   90.00
_cell.angle_gamma   90.00
#
_symmetry.space_group_name_H-M   'P 1'
#
loop_
_entity.id
_entity.type
_entity.pdbx_description
1 polymer ?
#
loop_
_entity_poly.entity_id
_entity_poly.type
_entity_poly.pdbx_seq_one_letter_code
_entity_poly.pdbx_strand_id
1 'polypeptide(L)'
;MLVTMQYLLLCAAILLPRSLSFPVSFKPALWSSADLDIAQVCYQGDNTYLNKFFPLLEKHPVVSLEERIKEMQKFFHLTITGKLNAETKSVMEQPRCGIPDVADYQTFYGSPRWNKKYLTYKIVNYTPDLPREYVDDAIKRAFMVWSNVTPLRFKRVTSGQADIVIKFARRGEIV
;
A
#
# COMPACT_ATOMS: atom_id res chain seq x y z
N MET A 1 -18.43 -64.93 -39.14
CA MET A 1 -17.50 -64.17 -39.99
C MET A 1 -18.00 -62.73 -39.98
N LEU A 2 -17.59 -61.98 -38.96
CA LEU A 2 -16.54 -60.94 -39.06
C LEU A 2 -17.03 -59.78 -39.93
N VAL A 3 -16.93 -58.56 -39.39
CA VAL A 3 -17.34 -57.27 -40.00
C VAL A 3 -18.76 -56.77 -39.70
N THR A 4 -19.20 -56.76 -38.42
CA THR A 4 -20.20 -55.77 -37.93
C THR A 4 -19.96 -55.32 -36.47
N MET A 5 -18.91 -55.79 -35.80
CA MET A 5 -18.59 -55.48 -34.39
C MET A 5 -17.34 -54.60 -34.25
N GLN A 6 -17.26 -53.51 -35.03
CA GLN A 6 -16.14 -52.56 -34.89
C GLN A 6 -16.51 -51.08 -35.08
N TYR A 7 -17.80 -50.78 -35.30
CA TYR A 7 -18.32 -49.41 -35.46
C TYR A 7 -19.09 -48.88 -34.23
N LEU A 8 -18.89 -49.49 -33.05
CA LEU A 8 -19.44 -49.01 -31.78
C LEU A 8 -18.35 -48.58 -30.76
N LEU A 9 -17.08 -48.61 -31.14
CA LEU A 9 -15.96 -48.18 -30.28
C LEU A 9 -15.31 -46.85 -30.70
N LEU A 10 -15.92 -46.10 -31.61
CA LEU A 10 -15.39 -44.82 -32.11
C LEU A 10 -16.22 -43.58 -31.72
N CYS A 11 -17.28 -43.72 -30.93
CA CYS A 11 -18.13 -42.59 -30.51
C CYS A 11 -18.04 -42.19 -29.03
N ALA A 12 -17.11 -42.74 -28.25
CA ALA A 12 -16.99 -42.43 -26.81
C ALA A 12 -15.80 -41.50 -26.47
N ALA A 13 -15.33 -40.66 -27.40
CA ALA A 13 -14.15 -39.81 -27.20
C ALA A 13 -14.39 -38.29 -27.29
N ILE A 14 -15.63 -37.80 -27.46
CA ILE A 14 -15.86 -36.36 -27.75
C ILE A 14 -16.81 -35.64 -26.75
N LEU A 15 -17.31 -36.30 -25.70
CA LEU A 15 -18.16 -35.63 -24.70
C LEU A 15 -17.79 -35.98 -23.25
N LEU A 16 -16.55 -35.69 -22.84
CA LEU A 16 -16.25 -35.46 -21.43
C LEU A 16 -15.54 -34.11 -21.24
N PRO A 17 -16.07 -33.22 -20.38
CA PRO A 17 -15.45 -31.95 -20.08
C PRO A 17 -14.11 -32.12 -19.36
N ARG A 18 -13.13 -31.35 -19.85
CA ARG A 18 -11.97 -30.74 -19.17
C ARG A 18 -11.70 -31.16 -17.71
N SER A 19 -10.46 -31.63 -17.52
CA SER A 19 -9.64 -31.57 -16.30
C SER A 19 -10.21 -32.18 -15.01
N LEU A 20 -9.74 -33.38 -14.68
CA LEU A 20 -9.57 -33.77 -13.28
C LEU A 20 -8.33 -33.05 -12.73
N SER A 21 -8.49 -31.77 -12.40
CA SER A 21 -7.65 -31.16 -11.39
C SER A 21 -8.01 -31.86 -10.09
N PHE A 22 -7.15 -32.78 -9.63
CA PHE A 22 -7.27 -33.28 -8.28
C PHE A 22 -7.34 -32.08 -7.32
N PRO A 23 -8.24 -32.05 -6.32
CA PRO A 23 -8.08 -31.11 -5.25
C PRO A 23 -6.71 -31.42 -4.63
N VAL A 24 -5.74 -30.50 -4.81
CA VAL A 24 -4.55 -30.51 -3.97
C VAL A 24 -5.09 -30.54 -2.56
N SER A 25 -4.77 -31.59 -1.81
CA SER A 25 -5.04 -31.61 -0.38
C SER A 25 -4.38 -30.37 0.18
N PHE A 26 -5.19 -29.36 0.50
CA PHE A 26 -4.74 -28.25 1.30
C PHE A 26 -4.49 -28.85 2.67
N LYS A 27 -3.27 -29.32 2.91
CA LYS A 27 -2.73 -29.30 4.25
C LYS A 27 -2.66 -27.81 4.57
N PRO A 28 -3.50 -27.28 5.48
CA PRO A 28 -3.11 -26.03 6.10
C PRO A 28 -1.71 -26.31 6.64
N ALA A 29 -0.73 -25.46 6.34
CA ALA A 29 0.47 -25.47 7.14
C ALA A 29 -0.03 -25.40 8.58
N LEU A 30 0.12 -26.49 9.33
CA LEU A 30 -0.24 -26.50 10.74
C LEU A 30 0.87 -25.69 11.38
N TRP A 31 0.67 -24.37 11.45
CA TRP A 31 1.58 -23.46 12.12
C TRP A 31 1.70 -23.96 13.54
N SER A 32 2.94 -24.17 14.00
CA SER A 32 3.15 -24.64 15.36
C SER A 32 2.68 -23.55 16.34
N SER A 33 2.32 -23.92 17.56
CA SER A 33 1.98 -22.94 18.61
C SER A 33 3.08 -21.88 18.77
N ALA A 34 4.33 -22.26 18.56
CA ALA A 34 5.48 -21.35 18.60
C ALA A 34 5.47 -20.31 17.45
N ASP A 35 4.99 -20.67 16.25
CA ASP A 35 4.89 -19.73 15.12
C ASP A 35 3.80 -18.67 15.36
N LEU A 36 2.70 -19.07 16.01
CA LEU A 36 1.66 -18.16 16.48
C LEU A 36 2.18 -17.24 17.60
N ASP A 37 2.97 -17.79 18.53
CA ASP A 37 3.56 -17.01 19.63
C ASP A 37 4.60 -15.99 19.14
N ILE A 38 5.42 -16.31 18.11
CA ILE A 38 6.40 -15.36 17.55
C ILE A 38 5.69 -14.26 16.72
N ALA A 39 4.64 -14.62 15.96
CA ALA A 39 3.81 -13.62 15.27
C ALA A 39 3.15 -12.66 16.27
N GLN A 40 2.67 -13.19 17.40
CA GLN A 40 2.14 -12.41 18.52
C GLN A 40 3.21 -11.49 19.13
N VAL A 41 4.44 -11.95 19.34
CA VAL A 41 5.56 -11.15 19.88
C VAL A 41 5.96 -10.00 18.94
N CYS A 42 5.97 -10.22 17.63
CA CYS A 42 6.29 -9.18 16.64
C CYS A 42 5.18 -8.12 16.52
N TYR A 43 3.94 -8.48 16.86
CA TYR A 43 2.79 -7.58 16.95
C TYR A 43 2.65 -6.92 18.34
N GLN A 44 3.21 -7.52 19.39
CA GLN A 44 3.16 -7.03 20.78
C GLN A 44 4.29 -6.07 21.18
N GLY A 45 5.37 -5.98 20.39
CA GLY A 45 6.31 -4.89 20.52
C GLY A 45 5.69 -3.61 19.99
N ASP A 46 5.22 -2.72 20.89
CA ASP A 46 4.54 -1.46 20.56
C ASP A 46 5.47 -0.45 19.85
N ASN A 47 5.91 -0.78 18.63
CA ASN A 47 6.60 0.13 17.75
C ASN A 47 5.61 0.66 16.71
N THR A 48 4.72 1.53 17.19
CA THR A 48 3.72 2.25 16.38
C THR A 48 4.31 2.89 15.12
N TYR A 49 5.57 3.33 15.18
CA TYR A 49 6.30 3.89 14.04
C TYR A 49 6.53 2.84 12.96
N LEU A 50 7.18 1.72 13.29
CA LEU A 50 7.49 0.68 12.31
C LEU A 50 6.20 0.07 11.75
N ASN A 51 5.17 -0.14 12.57
CA ASN A 51 3.88 -0.67 12.09
C ASN A 51 3.21 0.27 11.08
N LYS A 52 3.35 1.59 11.28
CA LYS A 52 2.75 2.59 10.40
C LYS A 52 3.53 2.80 9.11
N PHE A 53 4.86 2.92 9.20
CA PHE A 53 5.70 3.35 8.08
C PHE A 53 6.41 2.20 7.36
N PHE A 54 6.64 1.09 8.07
CA PHE A 54 7.24 -0.14 7.54
C PHE A 54 6.30 -1.34 7.81
N PRO A 55 5.08 -1.31 7.23
CA PRO A 55 4.11 -2.37 7.43
C PRO A 55 4.58 -3.66 6.77
N LEU A 56 4.26 -4.80 7.39
CA LEU A 56 4.51 -6.10 6.80
C LEU A 56 3.53 -6.33 5.65
N LEU A 57 4.03 -6.42 4.42
CA LEU A 57 3.24 -6.80 3.25
C LEU A 57 3.12 -8.33 3.24
N GLU A 58 1.91 -8.86 3.37
CA GLU A 58 1.69 -10.31 3.51
C GLU A 58 2.28 -11.11 2.33
N LYS A 59 3.36 -11.85 2.64
CA LYS A 59 3.86 -13.07 1.97
C LYS A 59 5.14 -13.63 2.60
N HIS A 60 5.67 -13.01 3.66
CA HIS A 60 6.94 -13.39 4.29
C HIS A 60 6.76 -13.93 5.71
N PRO A 61 7.63 -14.87 6.15
CA PRO A 61 7.61 -15.44 7.49
C PRO A 61 7.78 -14.33 8.53
N VAL A 62 7.36 -14.63 9.76
CA VAL A 62 7.44 -13.70 10.91
C VAL A 62 8.80 -12.99 10.95
N VAL A 63 8.80 -11.69 10.63
CA VAL A 63 10.01 -10.87 10.56
C VAL A 63 10.31 -10.31 11.95
N SER A 64 11.52 -10.56 12.45
CA SER A 64 11.93 -10.09 13.78
C SER A 64 11.96 -8.55 13.83
N LEU A 65 11.79 -7.99 15.03
CA LEU A 65 11.90 -6.53 15.24
C LEU A 65 13.26 -5.99 14.77
N GLU A 66 14.34 -6.76 14.97
CA GLU A 66 15.69 -6.41 14.53
C GLU A 66 15.75 -6.20 13.01
N GLU A 67 15.18 -7.13 12.22
CA GLU A 67 15.16 -7.02 10.77
C GLU A 67 14.34 -5.83 10.28
N ARG A 68 13.21 -5.54 10.95
CA ARG A 68 12.40 -4.35 10.65
C ARG A 68 13.17 -3.05 10.94
N ILE A 69 13.97 -3.03 12.00
CA ILE A 69 14.84 -1.88 12.31
C ILE A 69 15.94 -1.76 11.25
N LYS A 70 16.54 -2.87 10.80
CA LYS A 70 17.56 -2.84 9.74
C LYS A 70 17.00 -2.29 8.43
N GLU A 71 15.78 -2.68 8.06
CA GLU A 71 15.10 -2.17 6.87
C GLU A 71 14.88 -0.65 6.95
N MET A 72 14.36 -0.17 8.08
CA MET A 72 14.21 1.27 8.33
C MET A 72 15.56 1.99 8.26
N GLN A 73 16.58 1.49 8.96
CA GLN A 73 17.92 2.10 8.96
C GLN A 73 18.48 2.17 7.55
N LYS A 74 18.30 1.13 6.75
CA LYS A 74 18.70 1.10 5.34
C LYS A 74 17.95 2.16 4.51
N PHE A 75 16.64 2.31 4.70
CA PHE A 75 15.82 3.31 3.99
C PHE A 75 16.29 4.74 4.26
N PHE A 76 16.65 5.04 5.51
CA PHE A 76 17.15 6.36 5.91
C PHE A 76 18.67 6.53 5.78
N HIS A 77 19.37 5.54 5.21
CA HIS A 77 20.82 5.55 5.06
C HIS A 77 21.60 5.70 6.39
N LEU A 78 21.08 5.12 7.47
CA LEU A 78 21.74 5.05 8.78
C LEU A 78 22.68 3.86 8.88
N THR A 79 23.49 3.83 9.94
CA THR A 79 24.27 2.63 10.27
C THR A 79 23.32 1.48 10.61
N ILE A 80 23.39 0.40 9.83
CA ILE A 80 22.52 -0.77 9.97
C ILE A 80 22.98 -1.59 11.19
N THR A 81 22.32 -1.40 12.33
CA THR A 81 22.63 -2.07 13.60
C THR A 81 21.52 -3.02 14.05
N GLY A 82 20.31 -2.89 13.51
CA GLY A 82 19.12 -3.60 13.97
C GLY A 82 18.64 -3.19 15.37
N LYS A 83 19.21 -2.14 15.95
CA LYS A 83 18.91 -1.64 17.29
C LYS A 83 18.31 -0.25 17.24
N LEU A 84 17.39 0.04 18.16
CA LEU A 84 16.89 1.40 18.42
C LEU A 84 17.94 2.22 19.20
N ASN A 85 19.09 2.47 18.55
CA ASN A 85 20.13 3.35 19.07
C ASN A 85 19.69 4.83 19.02
N ALA A 86 20.49 5.72 19.61
CA ALA A 86 20.16 7.14 19.70
C ALA A 86 19.93 7.80 18.33
N GLU A 87 20.74 7.45 17.32
CA GLU A 87 20.59 7.93 15.95
C GLU A 87 19.25 7.51 15.33
N THR A 88 18.90 6.22 15.45
CA THR A 88 17.64 5.67 14.91
C THR A 88 16.43 6.31 15.57
N LYS A 89 16.44 6.46 16.90
CA LYS A 89 15.35 7.12 17.64
C LYS A 89 15.21 8.59 17.22
N SER A 90 16.32 9.31 17.10
CA SER A 90 16.30 10.71 16.67
C SER A 90 15.65 10.89 15.30
N VAL A 91 15.85 9.95 14.36
CA VAL A 91 15.18 9.97 13.05
C VAL A 91 13.70 9.60 13.17
N MET A 92 13.34 8.58 13.96
CA MET A 92 11.94 8.18 14.17
C MET A 92 11.08 9.29 14.80
N GLU A 93 11.67 10.16 15.60
CA GLU A 93 10.99 11.25 16.31
C GLU A 93 10.76 12.50 15.43
N GLN A 94 11.39 12.59 14.26
CA GLN A 94 11.21 13.73 13.37
C GLN A 94 9.81 13.77 12.75
N PRO A 95 9.16 14.96 12.69
CA PRO A 95 7.90 15.12 11.98
C PRO A 95 8.02 14.68 10.51
N ARG A 96 7.06 13.91 10.03
CA ARG A 96 7.10 13.32 8.69
C ARG A 96 5.74 13.14 8.05
N CYS A 97 5.74 12.77 6.77
CA CYS A 97 4.54 12.41 6.01
C CYS A 97 3.82 11.22 6.65
N GLY A 98 2.50 11.15 6.52
CA GLY A 98 1.68 10.07 7.08
C GLY A 98 1.61 8.79 6.24
N ILE A 99 2.22 8.78 5.05
CA ILE A 99 2.20 7.66 4.10
C ILE A 99 3.32 6.66 4.43
N PRO A 100 3.09 5.34 4.32
CA PRO A 100 4.14 4.34 4.51
C PRO A 100 5.33 4.50 3.54
N ASP A 101 6.52 4.08 3.98
CA ASP A 101 7.77 4.23 3.23
C ASP A 101 8.05 3.08 2.26
N VAL A 102 7.58 1.86 2.58
CA VAL A 102 7.92 0.62 1.84
C VAL A 102 6.69 -0.12 1.28
N ALA A 103 5.49 0.42 1.46
CA ALA A 103 4.28 -0.11 0.88
C ALA A 103 3.84 0.71 -0.33
N ASP A 104 3.28 0.04 -1.34
CA ASP A 104 2.50 0.74 -2.36
C ASP A 104 1.41 1.57 -1.68
N TYR A 105 1.12 2.75 -2.26
CA TYR A 105 0.09 3.65 -1.74
C TYR A 105 -1.24 2.89 -1.65
N GLN A 106 -1.64 2.51 -0.44
CA GLN A 106 -2.70 1.53 -0.18
C GLN A 106 -4.07 1.91 -0.76
N THR A 107 -4.27 3.17 -1.17
CA THR A 107 -5.55 3.63 -1.75
C THR A 107 -5.76 3.15 -3.19
N PHE A 108 -4.70 2.86 -3.96
CA PHE A 108 -4.83 2.53 -5.37
C PHE A 108 -3.90 1.37 -5.76
N TYR A 109 -4.47 0.29 -6.30
CA TYR A 109 -3.69 -0.85 -6.80
C TYR A 109 -2.87 -0.49 -8.05
N GLY A 110 -1.67 -1.06 -8.13
CA GLY A 110 -0.79 -0.94 -9.30
C GLY A 110 -0.05 0.39 -9.37
N SER A 111 0.11 0.95 -10.57
CA SER A 111 0.80 2.23 -10.80
C SER A 111 -0.22 3.34 -11.05
N PRO A 112 -0.75 4.00 -10.01
CA PRO A 112 -1.77 5.03 -10.17
C PRO A 112 -1.25 6.17 -11.03
N ARG A 113 -1.98 6.47 -12.11
CA ARG A 113 -1.67 7.56 -13.03
C ARG A 113 -2.94 8.28 -13.44
N TRP A 114 -2.86 9.60 -13.52
CA TRP A 114 -3.94 10.41 -14.09
C TRP A 114 -4.08 10.14 -15.59
N ASN A 115 -5.28 9.74 -16.02
CA ASN A 115 -5.63 9.53 -17.42
C ASN A 115 -5.92 10.85 -18.18
N LYS A 116 -5.81 11.98 -17.49
CA LYS A 116 -5.98 13.32 -18.06
C LYS A 116 -4.90 14.27 -17.54
N LYS A 117 -4.61 15.30 -18.34
CA LYS A 117 -3.59 16.31 -18.01
C LYS A 117 -4.16 17.51 -17.25
N TYR A 118 -5.44 17.82 -17.47
CA TYR A 118 -6.13 18.92 -16.80
C TYR A 118 -6.83 18.38 -15.56
N LEU A 119 -6.25 18.68 -14.41
CA LEU A 119 -6.72 18.26 -13.10
C LEU A 119 -7.35 19.44 -12.36
N THR A 120 -8.42 19.15 -11.64
CA THR A 120 -9.11 20.11 -10.79
C THR A 120 -8.82 19.84 -9.33
N TYR A 121 -8.67 20.89 -8.53
CA TYR A 121 -8.56 20.74 -7.09
C TYR A 121 -9.53 21.66 -6.34
N LYS A 122 -9.93 21.21 -5.15
CA LYS A 122 -10.86 21.91 -4.27
C LYS A 122 -10.33 21.91 -2.84
N ILE A 123 -10.33 23.08 -2.21
CA ILE A 123 -10.02 23.24 -0.78
C ILE A 123 -11.35 23.25 -0.04
N VAL A 124 -11.57 22.24 0.81
CA VAL A 124 -12.86 22.04 1.51
C VAL A 124 -12.94 22.94 2.74
N ASN A 125 -11.86 23.03 3.50
CA ASN A 125 -11.72 23.87 4.66
C ASN A 125 -10.29 24.42 4.74
N TYR A 126 -10.07 25.32 5.70
CA TYR A 126 -8.79 25.99 5.90
C TYR A 126 -8.28 25.72 7.31
N THR A 127 -6.97 25.73 7.47
CA THR A 127 -6.36 25.77 8.80
C THR A 127 -6.70 27.11 9.49
N PRO A 128 -6.96 27.13 10.81
CA PRO A 128 -7.08 28.38 11.56
C PRO A 128 -5.74 29.12 11.72
N ASP A 129 -4.61 28.45 11.46
CA ASP A 129 -3.28 29.00 11.74
C ASP A 129 -2.82 30.02 10.68
N LEU A 130 -3.46 30.07 9.52
CA LEU A 130 -3.07 30.92 8.38
C LEU A 130 -4.30 31.58 7.73
N PRO A 131 -4.16 32.83 7.22
CA PRO A 131 -5.20 33.44 6.41
C PRO A 131 -5.41 32.64 5.10
N ARG A 132 -6.66 32.63 4.61
CA ARG A 132 -7.06 31.81 3.45
C ARG A 132 -6.23 32.08 2.20
N GLU A 133 -5.88 33.34 1.97
CA GLU A 133 -5.06 33.76 0.82
C GLU A 133 -3.67 33.11 0.83
N TYR A 134 -3.04 32.98 2.00
CA TYR A 134 -1.75 32.31 2.14
C TYR A 134 -1.86 30.80 1.90
N VAL A 135 -2.94 30.18 2.37
CA VAL A 135 -3.22 28.76 2.10
C VAL A 135 -3.46 28.52 0.60
N ASP A 136 -4.26 29.37 -0.02
CA ASP A 136 -4.58 29.30 -1.46
C ASP A 136 -3.32 29.43 -2.31
N ASP A 137 -2.48 30.41 -1.98
CA ASP A 137 -1.21 30.67 -2.65
C ASP A 137 -0.18 29.56 -2.41
N ALA A 138 -0.07 29.03 -1.18
CA ALA A 138 0.79 27.90 -0.88
C ALA A 138 0.40 26.64 -1.67
N ILE A 139 -0.89 26.30 -1.72
CA ILE A 139 -1.39 25.16 -2.49
C ILE A 139 -1.19 25.36 -3.98
N LYS A 140 -1.44 26.58 -4.50
CA LYS A 140 -1.18 26.92 -5.90
C LYS A 140 0.29 26.70 -6.25
N ARG A 141 1.22 27.21 -5.42
CA ARG A 141 2.67 26.99 -5.60
C ARG A 141 3.06 25.52 -5.52
N ALA A 142 2.47 24.75 -4.59
CA ALA A 142 2.73 23.32 -4.49
C ALA A 142 2.36 22.58 -5.78
N PHE A 143 1.24 22.93 -6.41
CA PHE A 143 0.90 22.40 -7.74
C PHE A 143 1.83 22.89 -8.85
N MET A 144 2.35 24.12 -8.75
CA MET A 144 3.30 24.65 -9.73
C MET A 144 4.59 23.83 -9.81
N VAL A 145 5.09 23.29 -8.69
CA VAL A 145 6.26 22.41 -8.66
C VAL A 145 6.11 21.27 -9.69
N TRP A 146 4.93 20.65 -9.75
CA TRP A 146 4.65 19.56 -10.67
C TRP A 146 4.32 20.04 -12.08
N SER A 147 3.52 21.11 -12.23
CA SER A 147 3.16 21.60 -13.57
C SER A 147 4.32 22.25 -14.33
N ASN A 148 5.38 22.66 -13.64
CA ASN A 148 6.56 23.26 -14.27
C ASN A 148 7.40 22.24 -15.02
N VAL A 149 7.36 20.96 -14.61
CA VAL A 149 8.19 19.88 -15.17
C VAL A 149 7.37 18.76 -15.80
N THR A 150 6.05 18.91 -15.89
CA THR A 150 5.15 17.93 -16.50
C THR A 150 4.08 18.62 -17.36
N PRO A 151 3.41 17.91 -18.27
CA PRO A 151 2.25 18.45 -18.98
C PRO A 151 1.00 18.65 -18.12
N LEU A 152 1.04 18.36 -16.81
CA LEU A 152 -0.12 18.50 -15.93
C LEU A 152 -0.47 19.97 -15.72
N ARG A 153 -1.77 20.26 -15.70
CA ARG A 153 -2.33 21.59 -15.43
C ARG A 153 -3.33 21.47 -14.30
N PHE A 154 -3.24 22.37 -13.32
CA PHE A 154 -4.10 22.35 -12.14
C PHE A 154 -4.99 23.59 -12.14
N LYS A 155 -6.30 23.39 -11.96
CA LYS A 155 -7.29 24.47 -11.84
C LYS A 155 -8.09 24.33 -10.56
N ARG A 156 -8.15 25.41 -9.78
CA ARG A 156 -9.02 25.44 -8.60
C ARG A 156 -10.48 25.53 -9.02
N VAL A 157 -11.33 24.76 -8.36
CA VAL A 157 -12.79 24.84 -8.47
C VAL A 157 -13.41 25.10 -7.09
N THR A 158 -14.51 25.85 -7.05
CA THR A 158 -15.21 26.22 -5.81
C THR A 158 -16.50 25.41 -5.61
N SER A 159 -17.10 24.91 -6.67
CA SER A 159 -18.32 24.09 -6.66
C SER A 159 -18.11 22.78 -7.42
N GLY A 160 -19.01 21.81 -7.19
CA GLY A 160 -18.94 20.50 -7.81
C GLY A 160 -17.87 19.56 -7.22
N GLN A 161 -17.67 18.45 -7.90
CA GLN A 161 -16.59 17.48 -7.64
C GLN A 161 -15.27 17.97 -8.24
N ALA A 162 -14.16 17.57 -7.61
CA ALA A 162 -12.81 17.86 -8.07
C ALA A 162 -11.98 16.58 -8.07
N ASP A 163 -10.92 16.55 -8.89
CA ASP A 163 -10.01 15.40 -8.97
C ASP A 163 -9.19 15.26 -7.67
N ILE A 164 -8.81 16.39 -7.07
CA ILE A 164 -8.02 16.44 -5.84
C ILE A 164 -8.77 17.26 -4.79
N VAL A 165 -9.13 16.63 -3.69
CA VAL A 165 -9.84 17.26 -2.58
C VAL A 165 -8.86 17.47 -1.43
N ILE A 166 -8.70 18.71 -0.99
CA ILE A 166 -7.77 19.11 0.07
C ILE A 166 -8.58 19.48 1.31
N LYS A 167 -8.28 18.82 2.43
CA LYS A 167 -8.91 19.04 3.73
C LYS A 167 -7.84 19.09 4.82
N PHE A 168 -8.02 19.99 5.78
CA PHE A 168 -7.28 20.03 7.05
C PHE A 168 -8.11 19.34 8.13
N ALA A 169 -7.51 18.40 8.86
CA ALA A 169 -8.21 17.62 9.87
C ALA A 169 -7.26 17.27 11.02
N ARG A 170 -7.84 17.03 12.20
CA ARG A 170 -7.11 16.43 13.33
C ARG A 170 -7.33 14.91 13.35
N ARG A 171 -6.45 14.19 14.04
CA ARG A 171 -6.55 12.73 14.21
C ARG A 171 -7.90 12.40 14.87
N GLY A 172 -8.79 11.73 14.14
CA GLY A 172 -10.17 11.40 14.55
C GLY A 172 -11.29 12.05 13.71
N GLU A 173 -10.97 13.03 12.86
CA GLU A 173 -11.94 13.75 12.01
C GLU A 173 -11.85 13.38 10.51
N ILE A 174 -11.10 12.32 10.22
CA ILE A 174 -11.02 11.72 8.89
C ILE A 174 -12.20 10.75 8.80
N VAL A 175 -13.30 11.24 8.23
CA VAL A 175 -14.47 10.44 7.82
C VAL A 175 -14.30 10.06 6.37
#